data_AF-A0AAD9HX36-F1
#
_entry.id   AF-A0AAD9HX36-F1
#
_cell.length_a   1.000
_cell.length_b   1.000
_cell.length_c   1.000
_cell.angle_alpha   90.00
_cell.angle_beta   90.00
_cell.angle_gamma   90.00
#
_symmetry.space_group_name_H-M   'P 1'
#
loop_
_entity.id
_entity.type
_entity.pdbx_description
1 polymer ?
#
loop_
_entity_poly.entity_id
_entity_poly.type
_entity_poly.pdbx_seq_one_letter_code
_entity_poly.pdbx_strand_id
1 'polypeptide(L)'
;MEEKLEGIIFGQLKMSEMDQLLVSPLRLSNWNLFAQLLGIMSEINFTGVTERFIADLDRSLQELSAKSANYAARDLEAKIELVLGGMKHLRIRTSPPEAWDQSCEFMASIGRLFSRAHGPKVKSSFCQVLEMLLLPIAATANNVNFAHHRWGEVLGAIGPRLAQMFVKPRHWP
;
A
#
# COMPACT_ATOMS: atom_id res chain seq x y z
N MET A 1 -4.46 -22.05 -10.09
CA MET A 1 -5.89 -21.67 -9.90
C MET A 1 -5.99 -20.47 -8.98
N GLU A 2 -5.24 -20.46 -7.87
CA GLU A 2 -5.12 -19.34 -6.91
C GLU A 2 -4.68 -18.02 -7.57
N GLU A 3 -3.60 -18.03 -8.37
CA GLU A 3 -3.12 -16.82 -9.06
C GLU A 3 -4.17 -16.16 -9.98
N LYS A 4 -5.04 -16.97 -10.58
CA LYS A 4 -6.12 -16.49 -11.45
C LYS A 4 -7.19 -15.77 -10.62
N LEU A 5 -7.53 -16.31 -9.46
CA LEU A 5 -8.50 -15.69 -8.55
C LEU A 5 -7.93 -14.41 -7.94
N GLU A 6 -6.70 -14.44 -7.43
CA GLU A 6 -5.99 -13.24 -6.93
C GLU A 6 -5.99 -12.11 -7.98
N GLY A 7 -5.67 -12.47 -9.25
CA GLY A 7 -5.68 -11.52 -10.36
C GLY A 7 -7.07 -10.95 -10.67
N ILE A 8 -8.12 -11.78 -10.63
CA ILE A 8 -9.51 -11.33 -10.84
C ILE A 8 -9.93 -10.36 -9.73
N ILE A 9 -9.72 -10.72 -8.46
CA ILE A 9 -10.16 -9.89 -7.33
C ILE A 9 -9.38 -8.57 -7.29
N PHE A 10 -8.05 -8.62 -7.50
CA PHE A 10 -7.25 -7.40 -7.60
C PHE A 10 -7.69 -6.52 -8.78
N GLY A 11 -8.02 -7.13 -9.92
CA GLY A 11 -8.58 -6.44 -11.08
C GLY A 11 -9.87 -5.68 -10.75
N GLN A 12 -10.82 -6.33 -10.05
CA GLN A 12 -12.07 -5.69 -9.63
C GLN A 12 -11.83 -4.55 -8.64
N LEU A 13 -10.90 -4.72 -7.70
CA LEU A 13 -10.53 -3.68 -6.74
C LEU A 13 -10.00 -2.43 -7.44
N LYS A 14 -9.06 -2.58 -8.38
CA LYS A 14 -8.41 -1.44 -9.04
C LYS A 14 -9.23 -0.77 -10.13
N MET A 15 -10.19 -1.49 -10.72
CA MET A 15 -11.10 -0.95 -11.74
C MET A 15 -12.25 -0.14 -11.14
N SER A 16 -12.38 -0.11 -9.82
CA SER A 16 -13.38 0.71 -9.14
C SER A 16 -13.10 2.21 -9.30
N GLU A 17 -14.16 3.02 -9.35
CA GLU A 17 -14.06 4.48 -9.47
C GLU A 17 -14.46 5.15 -8.16
N MET A 18 -13.62 6.05 -7.65
CA MET A 18 -13.79 6.66 -6.33
C MET A 18 -15.15 7.39 -6.21
N ASP A 19 -15.54 8.17 -7.22
CA ASP A 19 -16.80 8.91 -7.22
C ASP A 19 -18.01 7.99 -7.15
N GLN A 20 -17.95 6.83 -7.80
CA GLN A 20 -19.02 5.84 -7.77
C GLN A 20 -19.13 5.13 -6.42
N LEU A 21 -18.00 4.94 -5.73
CA LEU A 21 -17.97 4.36 -4.38
C LEU A 21 -18.57 5.31 -3.35
N LEU A 22 -18.36 6.63 -3.51
CA LEU A 22 -18.91 7.64 -2.60
C LEU A 22 -20.43 7.74 -2.67
N VAL A 23 -21.03 7.52 -3.85
CA VAL A 23 -22.49 7.65 -4.05
C VAL A 23 -23.25 6.33 -3.91
N SER A 24 -22.58 5.19 -3.80
CA SER A 24 -23.22 3.88 -3.73
C SER A 24 -22.69 3.03 -2.56
N PRO A 25 -23.46 2.89 -1.47
CA PRO A 25 -23.11 2.04 -0.34
C PRO A 25 -22.86 0.57 -0.73
N LEU A 26 -23.56 0.09 -1.77
CA LEU A 26 -23.37 -1.27 -2.30
C LEU A 26 -22.01 -1.42 -3.00
N ARG A 27 -21.62 -0.46 -3.85
CA ARG A 27 -20.30 -0.50 -4.51
C ARG A 27 -19.17 -0.38 -3.49
N LEU A 28 -19.33 0.50 -2.51
CA LEU A 28 -18.37 0.63 -1.41
C LEU A 28 -18.25 -0.65 -0.59
N SER A 29 -19.37 -1.30 -0.27
CA SER A 29 -19.38 -2.60 0.42
C SER A 29 -18.66 -3.67 -0.39
N ASN A 30 -18.92 -3.76 -1.70
CA ASN A 30 -18.23 -4.72 -2.58
C ASN A 30 -16.73 -4.46 -2.65
N TRP A 31 -16.32 -3.19 -2.79
CA TRP A 31 -14.90 -2.83 -2.79
C TRP A 31 -14.22 -3.23 -1.47
N ASN A 32 -14.87 -3.00 -0.33
CA ASN A 32 -14.37 -3.45 0.98
C ASN A 32 -14.26 -4.98 1.06
N LEU A 33 -15.20 -5.73 0.49
CA LEU A 33 -15.14 -7.19 0.45
C LEU A 33 -13.98 -7.69 -0.42
N PHE A 34 -13.70 -7.06 -1.56
CA PHE A 34 -12.53 -7.39 -2.37
C PHE A 34 -11.22 -7.15 -1.60
N ALA A 35 -11.11 -6.02 -0.90
CA ALA A 35 -9.94 -5.73 -0.07
C ALA A 35 -9.76 -6.75 1.05
N GLN A 36 -10.84 -7.14 1.75
CA GLN A 36 -10.80 -8.17 2.79
C GLN A 36 -10.39 -9.53 2.23
N LEU A 37 -10.95 -9.92 1.08
CA LEU A 37 -10.64 -11.19 0.43
C LEU A 37 -9.16 -11.25 0.01
N LEU A 38 -8.61 -10.17 -0.54
CA LEU A 38 -7.17 -10.07 -0.83
C LEU A 38 -6.32 -10.14 0.45
N GLY A 39 -6.81 -9.58 1.56
CA GLY A 39 -6.19 -9.74 2.87
C GLY A 39 -6.08 -11.22 3.29
N ILE A 40 -7.17 -11.98 3.17
CA ILE A 40 -7.18 -13.42 3.47
C ILE A 40 -6.27 -14.18 2.49
N MET A 41 -6.32 -13.88 1.19
CA MET A 41 -5.43 -14.49 0.20
C MET A 41 -3.95 -14.21 0.49
N SER A 42 -3.62 -13.03 1.05
CA SER A 42 -2.25 -12.68 1.43
C SER A 42 -1.71 -13.54 2.57
N GLU A 43 -2.56 -14.18 3.37
CA GLU A 43 -2.11 -15.15 4.40
C GLU A 43 -1.60 -16.46 3.76
N ILE A 44 -2.17 -16.82 2.60
CA ILE A 44 -1.85 -18.04 1.84
C ILE A 44 -0.65 -17.77 0.91
N ASN A 45 -0.71 -16.70 0.12
CA ASN A 45 0.31 -16.32 -0.86
C ASN A 45 0.63 -14.82 -0.75
N PHE A 46 1.43 -14.48 0.27
CA PHE A 46 1.76 -13.10 0.57
C PHE A 46 2.46 -12.39 -0.59
N THR A 47 3.52 -12.99 -1.13
CA THR A 47 4.30 -12.42 -2.23
C THR A 47 3.44 -12.22 -3.48
N GLY A 48 2.69 -13.23 -3.91
CA GLY A 48 1.85 -13.10 -5.11
C GLY A 48 0.83 -11.97 -4.97
N VAL A 49 0.13 -11.88 -3.84
CA VAL A 49 -0.85 -10.81 -3.62
C VAL A 49 -0.17 -9.43 -3.58
N THR A 50 0.90 -9.29 -2.80
CA THR A 50 1.58 -7.99 -2.59
C THR A 50 2.27 -7.48 -3.85
N GLU A 51 2.89 -8.35 -4.67
CA GLU A 51 3.51 -7.97 -5.94
C GLU A 51 2.52 -7.31 -6.90
N ARG A 52 1.24 -7.70 -6.87
CA ARG A 52 0.20 -7.06 -7.70
C ARG A 52 -0.04 -5.61 -7.29
N PHE A 53 -0.08 -5.33 -5.99
CA PHE A 53 -0.17 -3.96 -5.47
C PHE A 53 1.08 -3.15 -5.85
N ILE A 54 2.27 -3.70 -5.63
CA ILE A 54 3.54 -3.03 -5.95
C ILE A 54 3.62 -2.70 -7.45
N ALA A 55 3.36 -3.66 -8.32
CA ALA A 55 3.45 -3.48 -9.77
C ALA A 55 2.42 -2.47 -10.32
N ASP A 56 1.23 -2.43 -9.74
CA ASP A 56 0.20 -1.46 -10.15
C ASP A 56 0.52 -0.04 -9.65
N LEU A 57 0.98 0.11 -8.40
CA LEU A 57 1.40 1.38 -7.83
C LEU A 57 2.63 1.94 -8.54
N ASP A 58 3.61 1.10 -8.85
CA ASP A 58 4.83 1.50 -9.57
C ASP A 58 4.51 2.12 -10.94
N ARG A 59 3.72 1.40 -11.73
CA ARG A 59 3.23 1.87 -13.04
C ARG A 59 2.41 3.14 -12.89
N SER A 60 1.48 3.19 -11.93
CA SER A 60 0.62 4.36 -11.73
C SER A 60 1.41 5.61 -11.33
N LEU A 61 2.43 5.46 -10.47
CA LEU A 61 3.33 6.56 -10.10
C LEU A 61 4.21 7.00 -11.27
N GLN A 62 4.70 6.07 -12.08
CA GLN A 62 5.45 6.39 -13.29
C GLN A 62 4.58 7.18 -14.28
N GLU A 63 3.36 6.72 -14.56
CA GLU A 63 2.40 7.43 -15.41
C GLU A 63 2.04 8.81 -14.86
N LEU A 64 1.88 8.94 -13.53
CA LEU A 64 1.57 10.22 -12.89
C LEU A 64 2.73 11.20 -13.04
N SER A 65 3.97 10.73 -12.89
CA SER A 65 5.17 11.57 -13.03
C SER A 65 5.36 12.13 -14.44
N ALA A 66 4.86 11.43 -15.46
CA ALA A 66 4.94 11.85 -16.86
C ALA A 66 3.83 12.86 -17.26
N LYS A 67 2.79 13.02 -16.43
CA LYS A 67 1.65 13.91 -16.71
C LYS A 67 1.82 15.26 -16.01
N SER A 68 1.46 16.33 -16.71
CA SER A 68 1.25 17.64 -16.09
C SER A 68 -0.02 17.64 -15.23
N ALA A 69 -0.13 18.57 -14.28
CA ALA A 69 -1.23 18.67 -13.31
C ALA A 69 -2.59 19.02 -13.97
N ASN A 70 -3.15 18.07 -14.71
CA ASN A 70 -4.41 18.15 -15.44
C ASN A 70 -5.45 17.15 -14.88
N TYR A 71 -6.64 17.11 -15.48
CA TYR A 71 -7.71 16.21 -15.06
C TYR A 71 -7.29 14.73 -15.03
N ALA A 72 -6.55 14.28 -16.05
CA ALA A 72 -6.06 12.90 -16.13
C ALA A 72 -5.05 12.54 -15.03
N ALA A 73 -4.35 13.53 -14.46
CA ALA A 73 -3.50 13.31 -13.29
C ALA A 73 -4.34 13.11 -12.02
N ARG A 74 -5.43 13.86 -11.84
CA ARG A 74 -6.34 13.71 -10.69
C ARG A 74 -7.03 12.35 -10.65
N ASP A 75 -7.48 11.86 -11.81
CA ASP A 75 -8.07 10.52 -11.92
C ASP A 75 -7.07 9.43 -11.53
N LEU A 76 -5.80 9.62 -11.89
CA LEU A 76 -4.74 8.68 -11.55
C LEU A 76 -4.36 8.74 -10.07
N GLU A 77 -4.34 9.94 -9.46
CA GLU A 77 -4.18 10.08 -8.00
C GLU A 77 -5.31 9.35 -7.24
N ALA A 78 -6.56 9.45 -7.71
CA ALA A 78 -7.69 8.73 -7.12
C ALA A 78 -7.55 7.19 -7.26
N LYS A 79 -7.05 6.71 -8.41
CA LYS A 79 -6.75 5.28 -8.60
C LYS A 79 -5.65 4.79 -7.66
N ILE A 80 -4.58 5.57 -7.50
CA ILE A 80 -3.49 5.25 -6.57
C ILE A 80 -4.03 5.17 -5.14
N GLU A 81 -4.87 6.12 -4.73
CA GLU A 81 -5.51 6.11 -3.40
C GLU A 81 -6.38 4.86 -3.19
N LEU A 82 -7.15 4.45 -4.20
CA LEU A 82 -7.94 3.21 -4.12
C LEU A 82 -7.06 1.98 -3.97
N VAL A 83 -5.99 1.86 -4.77
CA VAL A 83 -5.08 0.71 -4.66
C VAL A 83 -4.38 0.67 -3.30
N LEU A 84 -3.93 1.83 -2.80
CA LEU A 84 -3.38 1.99 -1.46
C LEU A 84 -4.40 1.57 -0.39
N GLY A 85 -5.63 2.08 -0.46
CA GLY A 85 -6.69 1.73 0.49
C GLY A 85 -7.04 0.23 0.49
N GLY A 86 -6.89 -0.45 -0.66
CA GLY A 86 -7.09 -1.89 -0.79
C GLY A 86 -6.10 -2.73 0.02
N MET A 87 -4.97 -2.15 0.43
CA MET A 87 -3.93 -2.83 1.20
C MET A 87 -4.24 -2.95 2.69
N LYS A 88 -5.28 -2.26 3.20
CA LYS A 88 -5.59 -2.16 4.64
C LYS A 88 -5.82 -3.50 5.36
N HIS A 89 -6.10 -4.57 4.61
CA HIS A 89 -6.33 -5.91 5.15
C HIS A 89 -5.15 -6.87 4.92
N LEU A 90 -4.07 -6.43 4.28
CA LEU A 90 -2.88 -7.26 4.10
C LEU A 90 -2.27 -7.60 5.46
N ARG A 91 -1.83 -8.85 5.59
CA ARG A 91 -1.35 -9.39 6.86
C ARG A 91 0.16 -9.39 6.91
N ILE A 92 0.72 -8.41 7.60
CA ILE A 92 2.16 -8.35 7.86
C ILE A 92 2.51 -9.34 8.97
N ARG A 93 3.40 -10.29 8.68
CA ARG A 93 3.77 -11.38 9.60
C ARG A 93 5.18 -11.18 10.11
N THR A 94 5.35 -11.25 11.43
CA THR A 94 6.65 -11.16 12.12
C THR A 94 7.29 -12.52 12.40
N SER A 95 6.57 -13.61 12.10
CA SER A 95 7.02 -15.00 12.24
C SER A 95 6.28 -15.92 11.26
N PRO A 96 6.88 -17.04 10.80
CA PRO A 96 8.28 -17.45 11.01
C PRO A 96 9.28 -16.51 10.30
N PRO A 97 10.60 -16.67 10.47
CA PRO A 97 11.61 -15.77 9.91
C PRO A 97 11.44 -15.49 8.40
N GLU A 98 11.06 -16.49 7.61
CA GLU A 98 10.84 -16.35 6.16
C GLU A 98 9.67 -15.41 5.86
N ALA A 99 8.61 -15.45 6.66
CA ALA A 99 7.47 -14.55 6.52
C ALA A 99 7.82 -13.12 6.96
N TRP A 100 8.72 -12.97 7.93
CA TRP A 100 9.25 -11.67 8.33
C TRP A 100 10.12 -11.05 7.23
N ASP A 101 10.94 -11.86 6.55
CA ASP A 101 11.73 -11.42 5.42
C ASP A 101 10.86 -10.89 4.28
N GLN A 102 9.83 -11.64 3.89
CA GLN A 102 8.84 -11.21 2.89
C GLN A 102 8.12 -9.92 3.31
N SER A 103 7.73 -9.82 4.58
CA SER A 103 7.09 -8.64 5.14
C SER A 103 7.99 -7.41 5.07
N CYS A 104 9.27 -7.54 5.43
CA CYS A 104 10.24 -6.45 5.35
C CYS A 104 10.48 -6.04 3.89
N GLU A 105 10.63 -7.01 2.98
CA GLU A 105 10.84 -6.71 1.56
C GLU A 105 9.67 -5.96 0.92
N PHE A 106 8.45 -6.36 1.27
CA PHE A 106 7.24 -5.65 0.88
C PHE A 106 7.20 -4.22 1.46
N MET A 107 7.43 -4.05 2.76
CA MET A 107 7.43 -2.74 3.43
C MET A 107 8.51 -1.81 2.86
N ALA A 108 9.70 -2.34 2.55
CA ALA A 108 10.76 -1.58 1.90
C ALA A 108 10.37 -1.17 0.47
N SER A 109 9.67 -2.04 -0.28
CA SER A 109 9.13 -1.71 -1.60
C SER A 109 8.09 -0.58 -1.53
N ILE A 110 7.20 -0.61 -0.53
CA ILE A 110 6.27 0.49 -0.27
C ILE A 110 7.00 1.79 0.07
N GLY A 111 8.05 1.73 0.91
CA GLY A 111 8.88 2.90 1.22
C GLY A 111 9.53 3.51 -0.03
N ARG A 112 10.06 2.66 -0.92
CA ARG A 112 10.63 3.10 -2.22
C ARG A 112 9.57 3.77 -3.10
N LEU A 113 8.36 3.22 -3.19
CA LEU A 113 7.26 3.85 -3.93
C LEU A 113 6.83 5.18 -3.30
N PHE A 114 6.76 5.23 -1.97
CA PHE A 114 6.42 6.45 -1.22
C PHE A 114 7.43 7.59 -1.48
N SER A 115 8.72 7.27 -1.63
CA SER A 115 9.74 8.27 -1.98
C SER A 115 9.45 9.01 -3.30
N ARG A 116 8.77 8.32 -4.24
CA ARG A 116 8.34 8.83 -5.55
C ARG A 116 6.95 9.44 -5.55
N ALA A 117 6.24 9.45 -4.41
CA ALA A 117 4.91 10.03 -4.33
C ALA A 117 4.95 11.56 -4.49
N HIS A 118 4.13 12.08 -5.41
CA HIS A 118 3.92 13.51 -5.64
C HIS A 118 2.48 13.91 -5.33
N GLY A 119 2.23 15.20 -5.09
CA GLY A 119 0.91 15.69 -4.68
C GLY A 119 0.62 15.45 -3.19
N PRO A 120 -0.18 16.32 -2.53
CA PRO A 120 -0.54 16.15 -1.13
C PRO A 120 -1.40 14.91 -0.89
N LYS A 121 -2.33 14.63 -1.81
CA LYS A 121 -3.30 13.53 -1.70
C LYS A 121 -2.63 12.17 -1.64
N VAL A 122 -1.82 11.84 -2.65
CA VAL A 122 -1.09 10.56 -2.73
C VAL A 122 -0.15 10.37 -1.54
N LYS A 123 0.54 11.45 -1.12
CA LYS A 123 1.42 11.39 0.07
C LYS A 123 0.66 11.05 1.34
N SER A 124 -0.49 11.69 1.57
CA SER A 124 -1.33 11.38 2.73
C SER A 124 -1.83 9.94 2.69
N SER A 125 -2.25 9.43 1.53
CA SER A 125 -2.67 8.03 1.38
C SER A 125 -1.54 7.04 1.68
N PHE A 126 -0.30 7.31 1.24
CA PHE A 126 0.85 6.48 1.61
C PHE A 126 1.11 6.50 3.12
N CYS A 127 1.04 7.67 3.78
CA CYS A 127 1.20 7.75 5.23
C CYS A 127 0.14 6.93 5.97
N GLN A 128 -1.14 7.03 5.57
CA GLN A 128 -2.24 6.27 6.16
C GLN A 128 -2.03 4.76 6.02
N VAL A 129 -1.62 4.29 4.84
CA VAL A 129 -1.35 2.86 4.62
C VAL A 129 -0.13 2.41 5.41
N LEU A 130 0.95 3.18 5.43
CA LEU A 130 2.13 2.86 6.24
C LEU A 130 1.78 2.75 7.72
N GLU A 131 0.98 3.67 8.26
CA GLU A 131 0.49 3.59 9.64
C GLU A 131 -0.30 2.29 9.89
N MET A 132 -1.27 1.98 9.03
CA MET A 132 -2.07 0.74 9.16
C MET A 132 -1.22 -0.52 9.10
N LEU A 133 -0.17 -0.56 8.27
CA LEU A 133 0.71 -1.72 8.14
C LEU A 133 1.75 -1.81 9.27
N LEU A 134 2.20 -0.68 9.82
CA LEU A 134 3.18 -0.63 10.90
C LEU A 134 2.58 -0.94 12.26
N LEU A 135 1.31 -0.62 12.51
CA LEU A 135 0.64 -0.86 13.79
C LEU A 135 0.65 -2.35 14.22
N PRO A 136 0.31 -3.33 13.36
CA PRO A 136 0.42 -4.74 13.70
C PRO A 136 1.86 -5.19 13.98
N ILE A 137 2.85 -4.63 13.29
CA ILE A 137 4.27 -4.92 13.54
C ILE A 137 4.65 -4.45 14.94
N ALA A 138 4.29 -3.21 15.30
CA ALA A 138 4.56 -2.67 16.65
C ALA A 138 3.92 -3.52 17.76
N ALA A 139 2.76 -4.13 17.50
CA ALA A 139 2.06 -4.99 18.44
C ALA A 139 2.66 -6.41 18.58
N THR A 140 3.37 -6.91 17.56
CA THR A 140 3.74 -8.34 17.47
C THR A 140 5.23 -8.63 17.30
N ALA A 141 6.01 -7.66 16.84
CA ALA A 141 7.45 -7.81 16.64
C ALA A 141 8.19 -7.74 17.98
N ASN A 142 9.31 -8.46 18.07
CA ASN A 142 10.20 -8.44 19.23
C ASN A 142 11.59 -7.88 18.86
N ASN A 143 12.51 -7.85 19.82
CA ASN A 143 13.86 -7.32 19.62
C ASN A 143 14.64 -8.03 18.52
N VAL A 144 14.41 -9.32 18.28
CA VAL A 144 15.05 -10.05 17.18
C VAL A 144 14.57 -9.53 15.83
N ASN A 145 13.26 -9.27 15.69
CA ASN A 145 12.71 -8.66 14.48
C ASN A 145 13.28 -7.27 14.23
N PHE A 146 13.39 -6.44 15.27
CA PHE A 146 13.89 -5.06 15.14
C PHE A 146 15.40 -4.98 14.91
N ALA A 147 16.18 -5.95 15.39
CA ALA A 147 17.60 -6.07 15.11
C ALA A 147 17.89 -6.67 13.71
N HIS A 148 16.87 -7.18 13.02
CA HIS A 148 17.02 -7.81 11.72
C HIS A 148 17.44 -6.80 10.64
N HIS A 149 18.45 -7.13 9.83
CA HIS A 149 18.99 -6.22 8.80
C HIS A 149 17.93 -5.69 7.82
N ARG A 150 17.00 -6.55 7.35
CA ARG A 150 15.90 -6.13 6.47
C ARG A 150 14.95 -5.13 7.12
N TRP A 151 14.80 -5.14 8.44
CA TRP A 151 14.03 -4.09 9.12
C TRP A 151 14.74 -2.73 9.02
N GLY A 152 16.07 -2.73 9.12
CA GLY A 152 16.89 -1.55 8.82
C GLY A 152 16.65 -1.00 7.41
N GLU A 153 16.47 -1.87 6.41
CA GLU A 153 16.12 -1.45 5.04
C GLU A 153 14.74 -0.81 4.95
N VAL A 154 13.75 -1.34 5.68
CA VAL A 154 12.40 -0.74 5.78
C VAL A 154 12.50 0.68 6.33
N LEU A 155 13.22 0.85 7.44
CA LEU A 155 13.43 2.17 8.05
C LEU A 155 14.18 3.12 7.12
N GLY A 156 15.21 2.63 6.42
CA GLY A 156 15.96 3.39 5.43
C GLY A 156 15.12 3.82 4.21
N ALA A 157 14.15 3.00 3.79
CA ALA A 157 13.28 3.30 2.67
C ALA A 157 12.19 4.33 3.02
N ILE A 158 11.64 4.27 4.24
CA ILE A 158 10.51 5.11 4.66
C ILE A 158 10.97 6.41 5.34
N GLY A 159 11.94 6.30 6.25
CA GLY A 159 12.36 7.35 7.18
C GLY A 159 12.72 8.69 6.52
N PRO A 160 13.58 8.72 5.49
CA PRO A 160 13.99 9.97 4.85
C PRO A 160 12.81 10.77 4.29
N ARG A 161 11.81 10.08 3.71
CA ARG A 161 10.64 10.74 3.13
C ARG A 161 9.72 11.31 4.21
N LEU A 162 9.51 10.57 5.30
CA LEU A 162 8.75 11.07 6.45
C LEU A 162 9.43 12.28 7.09
N ALA A 163 10.75 12.25 7.30
CA ALA A 163 11.50 13.37 7.86
C ALA A 163 11.34 14.66 7.04
N GLN A 164 11.38 14.55 5.71
CA GLN A 164 11.15 15.70 4.81
C GLN A 164 9.72 16.26 4.89
N MET A 165 8.73 15.41 5.17
CA MET A 165 7.33 15.83 5.29
C MET A 165 7.01 16.40 6.66
N PHE A 166 7.56 15.79 7.71
CA PHE A 166 7.32 16.16 9.11
C PHE A 166 7.72 17.60 9.40
N VAL A 167 8.78 18.13 8.80
CA VAL A 167 9.19 19.53 8.99
C VAL A 167 8.29 20.56 8.31
N LYS A 168 7.25 20.14 7.56
CA LYS A 168 6.37 21.04 6.80
C LYS A 168 4.96 21.04 7.43
N PRO A 169 4.53 22.15 8.07
CA PRO A 169 3.26 22.22 8.79
C PRO A 169 2.02 21.83 7.98
N ARG A 170 2.03 22.03 6.66
CA ARG A 170 0.93 21.61 5.76
C ARG A 170 0.65 20.10 5.73
N HIS A 171 1.49 19.28 6.35
CA HIS A 171 1.34 17.83 6.44
C HIS A 171 0.96 17.37 7.86
N TRP A 172 0.74 18.30 8.80
CA TRP A 172 0.32 17.97 10.15
C TRP A 172 -1.21 17.76 10.19
N PRO A 173 -1.70 16.87 11.07
CA PRO A 173 -3.14 16.66 11.28
C PRO A 173 -3.85 17.89 11.87
#